data_AF-A0A6J2Q1F5-F1
#
_entry.id   AF-A0A6J2Q1F5-F1
#
_cell.length_a   1.000
_cell.length_b   1.000
_cell.length_c   1.000
_cell.angle_alpha   90.00
_cell.angle_beta   90.00
_cell.angle_gamma   90.00
#
_symmetry.space_group_name_H-M   'P 1'
#
loop_
_entity.id
_entity.type
_entity.pdbx_description
1 polymer ?
#
loop_
_entity_poly.entity_id
_entity_poly.type
_entity_poly.pdbx_seq_one_letter_code
_entity_poly.pdbx_strand_id
1 'polypeptide(L)' 'MTRARAFLIVVGDPRLLKTDQIWNKFIHYCFKEGGYRGISVFNGEEEEDTLTNVHRAFDLQPTVESDSATTGPRS' A
#
# COMPACT_ATOMS: atom_id res chain seq x y z
N MET A 1 11.51 11.76 9.85
CA MET A 1 10.43 10.79 10.13
C MET A 1 9.64 11.09 11.41
N THR A 2 10.27 11.51 12.51
CA THR A 2 9.66 11.61 13.86
C THR A 2 8.74 12.82 14.12
N ARG A 3 8.52 13.71 13.15
CA ARG A 3 7.64 14.89 13.34
C ARG A 3 6.16 14.62 13.05
N ALA A 4 5.82 13.48 12.47
CA ALA A 4 4.43 13.12 12.21
C ALA A 4 3.71 12.83 13.54
N ARG A 5 2.50 13.37 13.71
CA ARG A 5 1.69 13.21 14.94
C ARG A 5 0.59 12.15 14.81
N ALA A 6 0.32 11.68 13.59
CA ALA A 6 -0.75 10.72 13.31
C ALA A 6 -0.36 9.71 12.24
N PHE A 7 0.05 10.17 11.04
CA PHE A 7 0.43 9.29 9.93
C PHE A 7 1.61 9.86 9.15
N LEU A 8 2.50 8.99 8.67
CA LEU A 8 3.67 9.34 7.87
C LEU A 8 3.54 8.70 6.49
N ILE A 9 3.50 9.53 5.46
CA ILE A 9 3.58 9.09 4.06
C ILE A 9 4.91 9.58 3.49
N VAL A 10 5.64 8.69 2.84
CA VAL A 10 6.90 8.98 2.17
C VAL A 10 6.71 8.74 0.67
N VAL A 11 6.98 9.76 -0.14
CA VAL A 11 6.87 9.71 -1.60
C VAL A 11 8.26 9.94 -2.22
N GLY A 12 8.67 9.07 -3.13
CA GLY A 12 9.95 9.14 -3.83
C GLY A 12 10.15 7.94 -4.75
N ASP A 13 11.22 7.94 -5.57
CA ASP A 13 11.56 6.81 -6.44
C ASP A 13 12.31 5.72 -5.62
N PRO A 14 11.71 4.55 -5.37
CA PRO A 14 12.33 3.52 -4.55
C PRO A 14 13.60 2.94 -5.19
N ARG A 15 13.78 3.06 -6.52
CA ARG A 15 14.98 2.58 -7.23
C ARG A 15 16.21 3.43 -6.92
N LEU A 16 16.01 4.73 -6.73
CA LEU A 16 17.06 5.64 -6.31
C LEU A 16 17.26 5.58 -4.79
N LEU A 17 16.18 5.55 -4.02
CA LEU A 17 16.28 5.54 -2.56
C LEU A 17 17.02 4.29 -2.04
N LYS A 18 16.82 3.12 -2.65
CA LYS A 18 17.52 1.89 -2.23
C LYS A 18 19.04 1.93 -2.40
N THR A 19 19.60 2.88 -3.16
CA THR A 19 21.06 2.97 -3.31
C THR A 19 21.72 3.47 -2.03
N ASP A 20 20.98 4.18 -1.17
CA ASP A 20 21.43 4.55 0.17
C ASP A 20 21.06 3.46 1.18
N GLN A 21 22.00 3.12 2.06
CA GLN A 21 21.83 2.02 3.01
C GLN A 21 20.72 2.27 4.05
N ILE A 22 20.53 3.52 4.48
CA ILE A 22 19.53 3.88 5.47
C ILE A 22 18.14 3.78 4.85
N TRP A 23 17.98 4.34 3.66
CA TRP A 23 16.74 4.26 2.89
C TRP A 23 16.38 2.84 2.50
N ASN A 24 17.35 2.00 2.10
CA ASN A 24 17.10 0.59 1.79
C ASN A 24 16.54 -0.16 3.00
N LYS A 25 17.17 0.01 4.18
CA LYS A 25 16.70 -0.60 5.44
C LYS A 25 15.30 -0.11 5.81
N PHE A 26 15.03 1.18 5.63
CA PHE A 26 13.72 1.76 5.93
C PHE A 26 12.62 1.21 5.01
N ILE A 27 12.89 1.11 3.70
CA ILE A 27 11.94 0.54 2.73
C ILE A 27 11.67 -0.93 3.05
N HIS A 28 12.71 -1.71 3.38
CA HIS A 28 12.57 -3.11 3.79
C HIS A 28 11.70 -3.27 5.04
N TYR A 29 11.92 -2.41 6.04
CA TYR A 29 11.08 -2.37 7.24
C TYR A 29 9.61 -2.08 6.90
N CYS A 30 9.34 -1.03 6.10
CA CYS A 30 7.97 -0.73 5.67
C CYS A 30 7.33 -1.88 4.89
N PHE A 31 8.11 -2.65 4.13
CA PHE A 31 7.62 -3.80 3.40
C PHE A 31 7.29 -4.98 4.33
N LYS A 32 8.19 -5.33 5.26
CA LYS A 32 7.97 -6.37 6.28
C LYS A 32 6.75 -6.08 7.16
N GLU A 33 6.53 -4.82 7.54
CA GLU A 33 5.38 -4.39 8.33
C GLU A 33 4.10 -4.15 7.49
N GLY A 34 4.13 -4.45 6.18
CA GLY A 34 2.96 -4.29 5.30
C GLY A 34 2.52 -2.85 5.07
N GLY A 35 3.39 -1.85 5.30
CA GLY A 35 3.15 -0.43 5.02
C GLY A 35 3.63 0.03 3.63
N TYR A 36 4.47 -0.75 2.95
CA TYR A 36 4.95 -0.42 1.61
C TYR A 36 3.87 -0.67 0.54
N ARG A 37 3.68 0.31 -0.35
CA ARG A 37 2.70 0.27 -1.46
C ARG A 37 3.33 0.70 -2.80
N GLY A 38 4.67 0.73 -2.87
CA GLY A 38 5.39 1.11 -4.08
C GLY A 38 5.64 -0.07 -5.03
N ILE A 39 6.37 0.20 -6.11
CA ILE A 39 6.79 -0.82 -7.08
C ILE A 39 7.72 -1.86 -6.44
N SER A 40 7.70 -3.11 -6.93
CA SER A 40 8.68 -4.11 -6.49
C SER A 40 10.08 -3.68 -6.93
N VAL A 41 10.99 -3.53 -5.97
CA VAL A 41 12.39 -3.15 -6.22
C VAL A 41 13.40 -4.19 -5.75
N PHE A 42 12.90 -5.26 -5.12
CA PHE A 42 13.67 -6.41 -4.69
C PHE A 42 13.61 -7.44 -5.82
N ASN A 43 14.70 -7.57 -6.58
CA ASN A 43 14.87 -8.69 -7.49
C ASN A 43 15.12 -9.92 -6.63
N GLY A 44 14.29 -10.95 -6.78
CA GLY A 44 14.09 -12.03 -5.83
C GLY A 44 15.23 -13.04 -5.71
N GLU A 45 16.44 -12.59 -5.38
CA GLU A 45 17.59 -13.48 -5.15
C GLU A 45 18.12 -13.41 -3.71
N GLU A 46 17.65 -12.47 -2.88
CA GLU A 46 17.97 -12.43 -1.45
C GLU A 46 16.70 -12.18 -0.63
N GLU A 47 16.34 -13.16 0.21
CA GLU A 47 15.10 -13.28 1.03
C GLU A 47 13.85 -13.82 0.30
N GLU A 48 14.02 -14.91 -0.46
CA GLU A 48 12.95 -15.91 -0.67
C GLU A 48 12.62 -16.55 0.69
N ASP A 49 11.61 -16.02 1.41
CA ASP A 49 10.83 -16.89 2.32
C ASP A 49 9.42 -16.41 2.71
N THR A 50 8.97 -15.18 2.42
CA THR A 50 7.61 -14.76 2.89
C THR A 50 6.85 -13.75 2.02
N LEU A 51 7.40 -13.31 0.89
CA LEU A 51 7.05 -11.99 0.35
C LEU A 51 6.00 -11.98 -0.78
N THR A 52 5.51 -13.14 -1.21
CA THR A 52 4.66 -13.26 -2.41
C THR A 52 3.15 -13.25 -2.15
N ASN A 53 2.66 -13.24 -0.91
CA ASN A 53 1.25 -13.59 -0.66
C ASN A 53 0.30 -12.51 -0.10
N VAL A 54 0.68 -11.23 -0.03
CA VAL A 54 -0.19 -10.21 0.63
C VAL A 54 -0.77 -9.12 -0.28
N HIS A 55 -0.48 -9.12 -1.58
CA HIS A 55 -0.93 -8.03 -2.48
C HIS A 55 -2.17 -8.32 -3.33
N ARG A 56 -3.04 -9.25 -2.91
CA ARG A 56 -4.38 -9.43 -3.52
C ARG A 56 -5.55 -9.04 -2.62
N ALA A 57 -5.32 -8.67 -1.36
CA ALA A 57 -6.41 -8.55 -0.37
C ALA A 57 -6.96 -7.13 -0.17
N PHE A 58 -6.70 -6.17 -1.06
CA PHE A 58 -7.22 -4.81 -0.91
C PHE A 58 -7.92 -4.27 -2.18
N ASP A 59 -8.68 -5.13 -2.86
CA ASP A 59 -9.78 -4.68 -3.69
C ASP A 59 -11.03 -4.51 -2.82
N LEU A 60 -11.06 -3.47 -1.97
CA LEU A 60 -12.33 -2.95 -1.48
C LEU A 60 -12.94 -2.16 -2.63
N GLN A 61 -13.71 -2.84 -3.49
CA GLN A 61 -14.63 -2.15 -4.38
C GLN A 61 -15.66 -1.40 -3.53
N PRO A 62 -15.86 -0.09 -3.73
CA PRO A 62 -16.97 0.59 -3.10
C PRO A 62 -18.26 0.02 -3.70
N THR A 63 -19.04 -0.70 -2.90
CA THR A 63 -20.42 -1.04 -3.25
C THR A 63 -21.21 0.26 -3.30
N VAL A 64 -21.46 0.76 -4.51
CA VAL A 64 -22.47 1.79 -4.73
C VAL A 64 -23.84 1.18 -4.45
N GLU A 65 -24.32 1.39 -3.23
CA GLU A 65 -25.69 1.07 -2.83
C GLU A 65 -26.62 1.92 -3.71
N SER A 66 -27.31 1.26 -4.64
CA SER A 66 -28.27 1.92 -5.53
C SER A 66 -29.54 2.19 -4.74
N ASP A 67 -29.70 3.41 -4.24
CA ASP A 67 -30.97 3.86 -3.66
C ASP A 67 -32.07 3.75 -4.71
N SER A 68 -32.96 2.78 -4.52
CA SER A 68 -34.15 2.58 -5.34
C SER A 68 -35.09 3.77 -5.16
N ALA A 69 -35.30 4.54 -6.22
CA ALA A 69 -36.27 5.63 -6.26
C ALA A 69 -37.68 5.09 -5.96
N THR A 70 -38.16 5.31 -4.74
CA THR A 70 -39.58 5.21 -4.41
C THR A 70 -40.26 6.48 -4.93
N THR A 71 -40.89 6.40 -6.11
CA THR A 71 -41.93 7.35 -6.49
C THR A 71 -43.26 6.61 -6.43
N GLY A 72 -44.05 6.90 -5.39
CA GLY A 72 -45.35 6.30 -5.13
C GLY A 72 -46.42 6.70 -6.17
N PRO A 73 -47.58 6.03 -6.17
CA PRO A 73 -48.64 6.30 -7.11
C PRO A 73 -49.47 7.50 -6.64
N ARG A 74 -49.76 8.44 -7.54
CA ARG A 74 -50.84 9.41 -7.34
C ARG A 74 -51.64 9.60 -8.64
N SER A 75 -52.85 9.04 -8.56
CA SER A 75 -54.08 9.33 -9.33
C SER A 75 -54.16 8.80 -10.76
#